data_AF-A0A2T2Z614-F1
#
_entry.id   AF-A0A2T2Z614-F1
#
_cell.length_a   1.000
_cell.length_b   1.000
_cell.length_c   1.000
_cell.angle_alpha   90.00
_cell.angle_beta   90.00
_cell.angle_gamma   90.00
#
_symmetry.space_group_name_H-M   'P 1'
#
loop_
_entity.id
_entity.type
_entity.pdbx_description
1 polymer ?
#
loop_
_entity_poly.entity_id
_entity_poly.type
_entity_poly.pdbx_seq_one_letter_code
_entity_poly.pdbx_strand_id
1 'polypeptide(L)'
;MTTRITEVRGLRATWRHGRGGIEILDVHDIVSNTEDSFPPGTDLAAARELRPDLADLWDVVRREFWDHYLAARVVRDEPERSR
;
A
#
# COMPACT_ATOMS: atom_id res chain seq x y z
N MET A 1 -5.36 -7.82 9.00
CA MET A 1 -4.71 -7.15 7.85
C MET A 1 -5.81 -6.42 7.13
N THR A 2 -5.60 -5.16 6.78
CA THR A 2 -6.60 -4.32 6.10
C THR A 2 -6.20 -4.14 4.65
N THR A 3 -7.10 -4.45 3.73
CA THR A 3 -6.88 -4.24 2.29
C THR A 3 -7.21 -2.80 1.92
N ARG A 4 -6.38 -2.22 1.05
CA ARG A 4 -6.44 -0.86 0.54
C ARG A 4 -6.23 -0.88 -0.96
N ILE A 5 -6.78 0.14 -1.59
CA ILE A 5 -6.67 0.35 -3.03
C ILE A 5 -6.19 1.79 -3.22
N THR A 6 -5.14 1.95 -4.01
CA THR A 6 -4.56 3.25 -4.34
C THR A 6 -4.60 3.42 -5.85
N GLU A 7 -5.12 4.56 -6.31
CA GLU A 7 -5.26 4.86 -7.74
C GLU A 7 -4.42 6.09 -8.11
N VAL A 8 -3.51 5.95 -9.07
CA VAL A 8 -2.60 7.01 -9.52
C VAL A 8 -2.47 6.96 -11.04
N ARG A 9 -2.83 8.04 -11.72
CA ARG A 9 -2.66 8.21 -13.18
C ARG A 9 -3.24 7.04 -14.02
N GLY A 10 -4.36 6.45 -13.59
CA GLY A 10 -4.98 5.32 -14.28
C GLY A 10 -4.40 3.95 -13.91
N LEU A 11 -3.46 3.89 -12.97
CA LEU A 11 -3.00 2.65 -12.35
C LEU A 11 -3.71 2.47 -11.01
N ARG A 12 -4.12 1.25 -10.70
CA ARG A 12 -4.79 0.87 -9.46
C ARG A 12 -3.97 -0.22 -8.78
N ALA A 13 -3.34 0.09 -7.66
CA ALA A 13 -2.67 -0.90 -6.84
C ALA A 13 -3.61 -1.39 -5.73
N THR A 14 -3.74 -2.70 -5.58
CA THR A 14 -4.35 -3.34 -4.41
C THR A 14 -3.25 -3.84 -3.51
N TRP A 15 -3.29 -3.44 -2.25
CA TRP A 15 -2.30 -3.81 -1.25
C TRP A 15 -2.97 -4.01 0.11
N ARG A 16 -2.34 -4.77 0.99
CA ARG A 16 -2.80 -4.97 2.35
C ARG A 16 -1.71 -4.58 3.33
N HIS A 17 -2.13 -4.06 4.48
CA HIS A 17 -1.21 -3.75 5.57
C HIS A 17 -1.60 -4.44 6.87
N GLY A 18 -0.60 -4.78 7.68
CA GLY A 18 -0.78 -5.41 8.97
C GLY A 18 0.47 -5.31 9.85
N ARG A 19 0.52 -6.13 10.91
CA ARG A 19 1.68 -6.19 11.82
C ARG A 19 2.97 -6.63 11.13
N GLY A 20 2.86 -7.35 10.01
CA GLY A 20 3.99 -7.82 9.19
C GLY A 20 4.47 -6.83 8.12
N GLY A 21 3.88 -5.64 8.02
CA GLY A 21 4.24 -4.63 7.01
C GLY A 21 3.19 -4.46 5.93
N ILE A 22 3.65 -3.99 4.77
CA ILE A 22 2.87 -3.83 3.54
C ILE A 22 3.09 -5.02 2.62
N GLU A 23 2.01 -5.47 1.99
CA GLU A 23 2.03 -6.52 1.00
C GLU A 23 1.22 -6.07 -0.22
N ILE A 24 1.81 -6.18 -1.40
CA ILE A 24 1.20 -5.85 -2.68
C ILE A 24 0.53 -7.10 -3.23
N LEU A 25 -0.73 -6.98 -3.66
CA LEU A 25 -1.54 -8.09 -4.16
C LEU A 25 -1.61 -8.06 -5.69
N ASP A 26 -1.97 -6.91 -6.24
CA ASP A 26 -2.15 -6.72 -7.68
C ASP A 26 -1.97 -5.25 -8.07
N VAL A 27 -1.63 -5.03 -9.33
CA VAL A 27 -1.74 -3.73 -9.98
C VAL A 27 -2.54 -3.88 -11.26
N HIS A 28 -3.58 -3.07 -11.40
CA HIS A 28 -4.40 -2.97 -12.59
C HIS A 28 -4.13 -1.63 -13.31
N ASP A 29 -3.70 -1.71 -14.55
CA ASP A 29 -3.61 -0.57 -15.47
C ASP A 29 -4.94 -0.42 -16.20
N ILE A 30 -5.68 0.64 -15.85
CA ILE A 30 -7.01 0.95 -16.39
C ILE A 30 -6.90 1.43 -17.85
N VAL A 31 -5.77 2.02 -18.24
CA VAL A 31 -5.57 2.58 -19.58
C VAL A 31 -5.30 1.46 -20.58
N SER A 32 -4.44 0.51 -20.20
CA SER A 32 -4.10 -0.64 -21.04
C SER A 32 -4.99 -1.87 -20.77
N ASN A 33 -5.87 -1.81 -19.76
CA ASN A 33 -6.70 -2.91 -19.27
C ASN A 33 -5.86 -4.17 -18.97
N THR A 34 -4.70 -3.98 -18.35
CA THR A 34 -3.77 -5.04 -17.96
C THR A 34 -3.77 -5.20 -16.45
N GLU A 35 -3.72 -6.43 -15.96
CA GLU A 35 -3.63 -6.74 -14.53
C GLU A 35 -2.37 -7.58 -14.27
N ASP A 36 -1.58 -7.14 -13.30
CA ASP A 36 -0.38 -7.79 -12.85
C ASP A 36 -0.56 -8.23 -11.40
N SER A 37 -0.77 -9.53 -11.21
CA SER A 37 -0.91 -10.14 -9.89
C SER A 37 0.45 -10.51 -9.32
N PHE A 38 0.67 -10.18 -8.04
CA PHE A 38 1.89 -10.48 -7.32
C PHE A 38 1.70 -11.73 -6.44
N PRO A 39 2.76 -12.54 -6.24
CA PRO A 39 2.67 -13.66 -5.32
C PRO A 39 2.41 -13.18 -3.88
N PRO A 40 1.69 -13.96 -3.07
CA PRO A 40 1.43 -13.61 -1.68
C PRO A 40 2.75 -13.47 -0.91
N GLY A 41 2.83 -12.45 -0.07
CA GLY A 41 4.03 -12.06 0.66
C GLY A 41 4.96 -11.10 -0.09
N THR A 42 4.59 -10.67 -1.31
CA THR A 42 5.35 -9.65 -2.04
C THR A 42 5.25 -8.32 -1.30
N ASP A 43 6.37 -7.84 -0.78
CA ASP A 43 6.45 -6.51 -0.18
C ASP A 43 6.57 -5.41 -1.26
N LEU A 44 6.47 -4.16 -0.83
CA LEU A 44 6.57 -3.01 -1.72
C LEU A 44 7.94 -2.92 -2.42
N ALA A 45 9.02 -3.38 -1.79
CA ALA A 45 10.35 -3.33 -2.39
C ALA A 45 10.46 -4.33 -3.55
N ALA A 46 10.02 -5.58 -3.34
CA ALA A 46 9.97 -6.61 -4.36
C ALA A 46 9.05 -6.22 -5.53
N ALA A 47 7.87 -5.65 -5.26
CA ALA A 47 6.97 -5.16 -6.31
C ALA A 47 7.62 -4.04 -7.15
N ARG A 48 8.38 -3.14 -6.50
CA ARG A 48 9.14 -2.08 -7.17
C ARG A 48 10.30 -2.60 -8.02
N GLU A 49 10.97 -3.67 -7.59
CA GLU A 49 12.01 -4.33 -8.39
C GLU A 49 11.44 -5.01 -9.64
N LEU A 50 10.24 -5.60 -9.52
CA LEU A 50 9.55 -6.22 -10.65
C LEU A 50 9.01 -5.18 -11.65
N ARG A 51 8.53 -4.04 -11.16
CA ARG A 51 7.92 -2.98 -11.98
C ARG A 51 8.45 -1.60 -11.60
N PRO A 52 9.70 -1.28 -11.97
CA PRO A 52 10.29 0.03 -11.70
C PRO A 52 9.57 1.16 -12.43
N ASP A 53 8.90 0.85 -13.55
CA ASP A 53 8.14 1.82 -14.36
C ASP A 53 6.95 2.44 -13.60
N LEU A 54 6.49 1.79 -12.52
CA LEU A 54 5.37 2.23 -11.69
C LEU A 54 5.84 3.01 -10.45
N ALA A 55 7.04 3.61 -10.49
CA ALA A 55 7.65 4.32 -9.36
C ALA A 55 6.71 5.34 -8.70
N ASP A 56 5.97 6.12 -9.49
CA ASP A 56 5.01 7.12 -9.00
C ASP A 56 3.89 6.47 -8.17
N LEU A 57 3.39 5.30 -8.60
CA LEU A 57 2.37 4.54 -7.87
C LEU A 57 2.94 4.03 -6.54
N TRP A 58 4.15 3.47 -6.57
CA TRP A 58 4.82 2.95 -5.38
C TRP A 58 5.10 4.02 -4.33
N ASP A 59 5.46 5.22 -4.74
CA ASP A 59 5.70 6.34 -3.82
C ASP A 59 4.41 6.79 -3.14
N VAL A 60 3.27 6.77 -3.83
CA VAL A 60 1.96 7.06 -3.22
C VAL A 60 1.54 5.96 -2.26
N VAL A 61 1.63 4.69 -2.67
CA VAL A 61 1.32 3.53 -1.81
C VAL A 61 2.17 3.57 -0.54
N ARG A 62 3.48 3.87 -0.66
CA ARG A 62 4.38 4.08 0.48
C ARG A 62 3.88 5.17 1.41
N ARG A 63 3.51 6.33 0.85
CA ARG A 63 3.02 7.47 1.64
C ARG A 63 1.76 7.12 2.40
N GLU A 64 0.77 6.53 1.74
CA GLU A 64 -0.48 6.11 2.39
C GLU A 64 -0.25 5.05 3.48
N PHE A 65 0.68 4.11 3.24
CA PHE A 65 1.08 3.16 4.27
C PHE A 65 1.67 3.85 5.51
N TRP A 66 2.57 4.81 5.33
CA TRP A 66 3.15 5.56 6.44
C TRP A 66 2.11 6.41 7.17
N ASP A 67 1.21 7.08 6.44
CA ASP A 67 0.12 7.86 7.03
C ASP A 67 -0.78 6.96 7.90
N HIS A 68 -1.11 5.76 7.42
CA HIS A 68 -1.87 4.78 8.20
C HIS A 68 -1.09 4.24 9.39
N TYR A 69 0.20 3.96 9.22
CA TYR A 69 1.04 3.48 10.30
C TYR A 69 1.19 4.53 11.41
N LEU A 70 1.36 5.80 11.05
CA LEU A 70 1.44 6.91 11.99
C LEU A 70 0.09 7.20 12.64
N ALA A 71 -1.01 7.23 11.89
CA ALA A 71 -2.36 7.41 12.45
C ALA A 71 -2.71 6.30 13.45
N ALA A 72 -2.37 5.04 13.16
CA ALA A 72 -2.58 3.93 14.08
C ALA A 72 -1.72 4.02 15.35
N ARG A 73 -0.58 4.73 15.30
CA ARG A 73 0.25 5.02 16.48
C ARG A 73 -0.30 6.16 17.31
N VAL A 74 -0.79 7.23 16.68
CA VAL A 74 -1.41 8.36 17.38
C VAL A 74 -2.63 7.92 18.20
N VAL A 75 -3.48 7.03 17.65
CA VAL A 75 -4.63 6.47 18.38
C VAL A 75 -4.21 5.62 19.59
N ARG A 76 -2.99 5.05 19.59
CA ARG A 76 -2.47 4.29 20.73
C ARG A 76 -1.79 5.17 21.78
N ASP A 77 -1.46 6.41 21.44
CA ASP A 77 -0.81 7.40 22.31
C ASP A 77 -1.80 8.40 22.91
N GLU A 78 -3.11 8.14 22.83
CA GLU A 78 -4.08 8.68 23.80
C GLU A 78 -4.28 7.67 24.96
N PRO A 79 -3.35 7.60 25.95
CA PRO A 79 -3.74 7.10 27.25
C PRO A 79 -4.65 8.17 27.85
N GLU A 80 -5.91 7.83 28.01
CA GLU A 80 -6.68 8.23 29.19
C GLU A 80 -6.39 9.67 29.66
N ARG A 81 -6.74 10.68 28.85
CA ARG A 81 -6.99 11.98 29.47
C ARG A 81 -8.26 11.83 30.30
N SER A 82 -8.03 11.63 31.59
CA SER A 82 -8.95 11.78 32.72
C SER A 82 -10.00 12.87 32.43
N ARG A 83 -11.24 12.76 32.90
CA ARG A 83 -11.63 12.57 34.30
C ARG A 83 -13.16 12.53 34.38
#